data_AF-A0A239KES9-F1
#
_entry.id   AF-A0A239KES9-F1
#
_cell.length_a   1.000
_cell.length_b   1.000
_cell.length_c   1.000
_cell.angle_alpha   90.00
_cell.angle_beta   90.00
_cell.angle_gamma   90.00
#
_symmetry.space_group_name_H-M   'P 1'
#
loop_
_entity.id
_entity.type
_entity.pdbx_description
1 polymer ?
#
loop_
_entity_poly.entity_id
_entity_poly.type
_entity_poly.pdbx_seq_one_letter_code
_entity_poly.pdbx_strand_id
1 'polypeptide(L)'
;MGGNVAVTQLAGRAFPDVHIQGDTFANLRQEVADAARRLRREPDDGEALDDLDYAVDDMTRMLSFYEAILAERGIDLPYARESNS
;
A
#
# COMPACT_ATOMS: atom_id res chain seq x y z
N MET A 1 -2.95 12.51 -14.39
CA MET A 1 -3.61 11.90 -13.21
C MET A 1 -3.01 12.57 -11.98
N GLY A 2 -3.83 13.26 -11.18
CA GLY A 2 -3.38 13.70 -9.85
C GLY A 2 -3.39 12.48 -8.95
N GLY A 3 -2.21 11.91 -8.72
CA GLY A 3 -2.10 10.62 -8.03
C GLY A 3 -2.15 10.80 -6.52
N ASN A 4 -2.91 9.94 -5.85
CA ASN A 4 -2.87 9.77 -4.40
C ASN A 4 -1.49 9.30 -3.89
N VAL A 5 -0.59 8.96 -4.83
CA VAL A 5 0.78 8.55 -4.62
C VAL A 5 1.74 9.28 -5.56
N ALA A 6 2.91 9.64 -5.06
CA ALA A 6 4.04 10.14 -5.84
C ALA A 6 5.35 9.46 -5.43
N VAL A 7 6.27 9.27 -6.37
CA VAL A 7 7.60 8.70 -6.10
C VAL A 7 8.67 9.77 -6.31
N THR A 8 9.42 10.09 -5.25
CA THR A 8 10.38 11.20 -5.25
C THR A 8 11.77 10.71 -4.90
N GLN A 9 12.77 11.05 -5.73
CA GLN A 9 14.17 10.84 -5.37
C GLN A 9 14.67 12.06 -4.56
N LEU A 10 14.86 11.89 -3.26
CA LEU A 10 15.50 12.91 -2.43
C LEU A 10 17.03 12.79 -2.51
N ALA A 11 17.71 13.94 -2.47
CA ALA A 11 19.17 13.98 -2.46
C ALA A 11 19.72 13.26 -1.21
N GLY A 12 20.71 12.40 -1.39
CA GLY A 12 21.35 11.64 -0.31
C GLY A 12 20.63 10.34 0.10
N ARG A 13 19.49 10.00 -0.51
CA ARG A 13 18.84 8.70 -0.30
C ARG A 13 19.23 7.69 -1.37
N ALA A 14 19.54 6.47 -0.94
CA ALA A 14 19.85 5.36 -1.85
C ALA A 14 18.63 4.90 -2.66
N PHE A 15 17.42 5.06 -2.11
CA PHE A 15 16.17 4.65 -2.74
C PHE A 15 15.18 5.84 -2.76
N PRO A 16 14.38 5.98 -3.83
CA PRO A 16 13.25 6.91 -3.86
C PRO A 16 12.26 6.68 -2.73
N ASP A 17 11.55 7.73 -2.36
CA ASP A 17 10.43 7.73 -1.42
C ASP A 17 9.10 7.58 -2.12
N VAL A 18 8.16 6.90 -1.46
CA VAL A 18 6.74 6.90 -1.82
C VAL A 18 6.00 7.89 -0.91
N HIS A 19 5.33 8.86 -1.51
CA HIS A 19 4.51 9.85 -0.82
C HIS A 19 3.05 9.52 -1.05
N ILE A 20 2.29 9.34 0.02
CA ILE A 20 0.85 9.08 -0.03
C ILE A 20 0.13 10.33 0.48
N GLN A 21 -0.95 10.75 -0.18
CA GLN A 21 -1.77 11.86 0.31
C GLN A 21 -2.35 11.53 1.70
N GLY A 22 -2.39 12.54 2.58
CA GLY A 22 -2.74 12.32 3.99
C GLY A 22 -4.18 11.85 4.21
N ASP A 23 -5.11 12.30 3.38
CA ASP A 23 -6.51 11.85 3.37
C ASP A 23 -6.65 10.41 2.88
N THR A 24 -5.94 10.04 1.81
CA THR A 24 -5.87 8.66 1.31
C THR A 24 -5.33 7.72 2.39
N PHE A 25 -4.23 8.11 3.05
CA PHE A 25 -3.65 7.31 4.13
C PHE A 25 -4.60 7.21 5.34
N ALA A 26 -5.30 8.30 5.69
CA ALA A 26 -6.27 8.30 6.78
C ALA A 26 -7.44 7.35 6.51
N ASN A 27 -7.97 7.34 5.28
CA ASN A 27 -9.05 6.46 4.85
C ASN A 27 -8.62 5.00 4.91
N LEU A 28 -7.48 4.64 4.29
CA LEU A 28 -6.95 3.27 4.36
C LEU A 28 -6.74 2.80 5.80
N ARG A 29 -6.19 3.67 6.66
CA ARG A 29 -6.00 3.36 8.09
C ARG A 29 -7.34 3.12 8.78
N GLN A 30 -8.39 3.84 8.42
CA GLN A 30 -9.72 3.66 8.98
C GLN A 30 -10.33 2.33 8.51
N GLU A 31 -10.31 2.05 7.20
CA GLU A 31 -10.82 0.81 6.60
C GLU A 31 -10.19 -0.43 7.26
N VAL A 32 -8.86 -0.50 7.31
CA VAL A 32 -8.13 -1.61 7.94
C VAL A 32 -8.47 -1.71 9.44
N ALA A 33 -8.57 -0.58 10.15
CA ALA A 33 -8.90 -0.59 11.57
C ALA A 33 -10.35 -1.05 11.82
N ASP A 34 -11.27 -0.76 10.91
CA ASP A 34 -12.69 -1.08 11.02
C ASP A 34 -12.90 -2.57 10.73
N ALA A 35 -12.32 -3.08 9.63
CA ALA A 35 -12.27 -4.52 9.33
C ALA A 35 -11.65 -5.33 10.47
N ALA A 36 -10.49 -4.91 11.00
CA ALA A 36 -9.85 -5.58 12.13
C ALA A 36 -10.69 -5.54 13.43
N ARG A 37 -11.55 -4.53 13.63
CA ARG A 37 -12.46 -4.50 14.79
C ARG A 37 -13.64 -5.45 14.61
N ARG A 38 -14.15 -5.59 13.38
CA ARG A 38 -15.22 -6.52 13.03
C ARG A 38 -14.74 -7.97 13.17
N LEU A 39 -13.60 -8.31 12.56
CA LEU A 39 -13.01 -9.66 12.59
C LEU A 39 -12.64 -10.14 14.01
N ARG A 40 -12.29 -9.22 14.93
CA ARG A 40 -12.06 -9.59 16.34
C ARG A 40 -13.33 -10.01 17.08
N ARG A 41 -14.50 -9.55 16.63
CA ARG A 41 -15.80 -9.89 17.22
C ARG A 41 -16.43 -11.09 16.52
N GLU A 42 -16.31 -11.13 15.19
CA GLU A 42 -16.86 -12.16 14.32
C GLU A 42 -15.79 -12.51 13.28
N PRO A 43 -14.98 -13.56 13.53
CA PRO A 43 -13.88 -13.94 12.64
C PRO A 43 -14.29 -14.32 11.22
N ASP A 44 -15.54 -14.76 11.04
CA ASP A 44 -16.10 -15.19 9.76
C ASP A 44 -16.98 -14.09 9.12
N ASP A 45 -16.86 -12.83 9.55
CA ASP A 45 -17.54 -11.67 8.95
C ASP A 45 -17.01 -11.44 7.52
N GLY A 46 -17.72 -12.01 6.54
CA GLY A 46 -17.33 -11.98 5.13
C GLY A 46 -17.19 -10.56 4.56
N GLU A 47 -18.04 -9.62 4.98
CA GLU A 47 -17.93 -8.23 4.52
C GLU A 47 -16.69 -7.55 5.13
N ALA A 48 -16.32 -7.88 6.38
CA ALA A 48 -15.07 -7.39 6.95
C ALA A 48 -13.82 -7.97 6.26
N LEU A 49 -13.89 -9.22 5.78
CA LEU A 49 -12.82 -9.83 4.97
C LEU A 49 -12.72 -9.13 3.61
N ASP A 50 -13.84 -8.92 2.92
CA ASP A 50 -13.87 -8.19 1.65
C ASP A 50 -13.32 -6.77 1.80
N ASP A 51 -13.73 -6.04 2.85
CA ASP A 51 -13.20 -4.69 3.17
C ASP A 51 -11.68 -4.70 3.38
N LEU A 52 -11.16 -5.73 4.06
CA LEU A 52 -9.73 -5.88 4.28
C LEU A 52 -8.98 -6.18 2.97
N ASP A 53 -9.53 -7.06 2.13
CA ASP A 53 -8.97 -7.39 0.82
C ASP A 53 -8.91 -6.16 -0.08
N TYR A 54 -9.96 -5.33 -0.10
CA TYR A 54 -9.96 -4.07 -0.83
C TYR A 54 -8.86 -3.11 -0.36
N ALA A 55 -8.67 -2.97 0.96
CA ALA A 55 -7.61 -2.13 1.50
C ALA A 55 -6.21 -2.66 1.16
N VAL A 56 -6.02 -3.98 1.20
CA VAL A 56 -4.77 -4.64 0.79
C VAL A 56 -4.51 -4.45 -0.71
N ASP A 57 -5.53 -4.54 -1.56
CA ASP A 57 -5.42 -4.28 -3.00
C ASP A 57 -5.05 -2.83 -3.31
N ASP A 58 -5.60 -1.87 -2.58
CA ASP A 58 -5.22 -0.47 -2.70
C ASP A 58 -3.75 -0.26 -2.32
N MET A 59 -3.31 -0.78 -1.17
CA MET A 59 -1.91 -0.73 -0.76
C MET A 59 -0.98 -1.41 -1.77
N THR A 60 -1.41 -2.55 -2.33
CA THR A 60 -0.66 -3.30 -3.34
C THR A 60 -0.51 -2.50 -4.62
N ARG A 61 -1.55 -1.77 -5.06
CA ARG A 61 -1.46 -0.87 -6.22
C ARG A 61 -0.49 0.27 -6.00
N MET A 62 -0.49 0.87 -4.79
CA MET A 62 0.46 1.93 -4.43
C MET A 62 1.90 1.41 -4.44
N LEU A 63 2.13 0.23 -3.87
CA LEU A 63 3.44 -0.41 -3.85
C LEU A 63 3.90 -0.79 -5.27
N SER A 64 3.02 -1.36 -6.08
CA SER A 64 3.33 -1.74 -7.47
C SER A 64 3.72 -0.53 -8.31
N PHE A 65 3.08 0.63 -8.08
CA PHE A 65 3.50 1.87 -8.73
C PHE A 65 4.91 2.30 -8.31
N TYR A 66 5.26 2.21 -7.02
CA TYR A 66 6.63 2.46 -6.56
C TYR A 66 7.65 1.53 -7.23
N GLU A 67 7.35 0.24 -7.25
CA GLU A 67 8.22 -0.79 -7.84
C GLU A 67 8.42 -0.59 -9.34
N ALA A 68 7.37 -0.21 -10.08
CA ALA A 68 7.46 0.12 -11.49
C ALA A 68 8.45 1.28 -11.72
N ILE A 69 8.38 2.32 -10.89
CA ILE A 69 9.32 3.46 -10.98
C ILE A 69 10.76 3.04 -10.63
N LEU A 70 10.96 2.13 -9.68
CA LEU A 70 12.30 1.59 -9.39
C LEU A 70 12.85 0.81 -10.59
N ALA A 71 12.03 -0.08 -11.17
CA ALA A 71 12.40 -0.88 -12.33
C ALA A 71 12.73 -0.01 -13.56
N GLU A 72 11.92 1.02 -13.83
CA GLU A 72 12.18 1.99 -14.90
C GLU A 72 13.52 2.73 -14.74
N ARG A 73 14.00 2.88 -13.49
CA ARG A 73 15.27 3.54 -13.16
C ARG A 73 16.43 2.56 -12.95
N GLY A 74 16.21 1.26 -13.13
CA GLY A 74 17.23 0.23 -12.89
C GLY A 74 17.65 0.14 -11.42
N ILE A 75 16.76 0.44 -10.49
CA ILE A 75 17.00 0.36 -9.04
C ILE A 75 16.41 -0.96 -8.53
N ASP A 76 17.21 -1.75 -7.82
CA ASP A 76 16.75 -2.96 -7.15
C ASP A 76 15.80 -2.64 -6.00
N LEU A 77 14.87 -3.56 -5.70
CA LEU A 77 13.94 -3.38 -4.59
C LEU A 77 14.68 -3.34 -3.24
N PRO A 78 14.38 -2.36 -2.37
CA PRO A 78 15.01 -2.25 -1.04
C PRO A 78 14.44 -3.23 0.00
N TYR A 79 13.66 -4.22 -0.43
CA TYR A 79 13.01 -5.22 0.41
C TYR A 79 12.85 -6.54 -0.37
N ALA A 80 12.69 -7.64 0.36
CA ALA A 80 12.33 -8.92 -0.24
C ALA A 80 10.87 -8.89 -0.66
N ARG A 81 10.57 -9.38 -1.86
CA ARG A 81 9.19 -9.65 -2.27
C ARG A 81 8.81 -11.04 -1.76
N GLU A 82 7.74 -11.13 -0.99
CA GLU A 82 7.14 -12.43 -0.71
C GLU A 82 6.61 -13.00 -2.03
N SER A 83 7.12 -14.18 -2.41
CA SER A 83 6.64 -14.89 -3.58
C SER A 83 5.35 -15.60 -3.19
N ASN A 84 4.21 -14.91 -3.25
CA ASN A 84 2.92 -15.61 -3.17
C ASN A 84 2.78 -16.48 -4.43
N SER A 85 2.97 -17.79 -4.25
CA SER A 85 2.71 -18.83 -5.25
C SER A 85 1.26 -19.27 -5.19
#